data_AF-A0A959V1N8-F1
#
_entry.id   AF-A0A959V1N8-F1
#
_cell.length_a   1.000
_cell.length_b   1.000
_cell.length_c   1.000
_cell.angle_alpha   90.00
_cell.angle_beta   90.00
_cell.angle_gamma   90.00
#
_symmetry.space_group_name_H-M   'P 1'
#
loop_
_entity.id
_entity.type
_entity.pdbx_description
1 polymer ?
#
loop_
_entity_poly.entity_id
_entity_poly.type
_entity_poly.pdbx_seq_one_letter_code
_entity_poly.pdbx_strand_id
1 'polypeptide(L)'
;MPAALPDYLRLNRASGKAPHKPILLLAVLRAFDEGFITENRIRPSAELVNLFRGYWDALVEQGTFQPRFFLPFYHLKNERSKLWTLHTLPGFQHATTRSNSIKSLGALIAFDAWAEIRPDVYTRWLQAEHRAADRLLIMAQYFPGSTLPKTLPDQIREIEGQIEHDTPEAYVARQLQRTQESEEEEQVLRSAAFRRKIPELYGYRCAVTGLQVMHQHKANLIDACHIVPWADSYDDTITNGIALCPNMHRAFDRGLISIAADHTLLVSDHLKENDSTYGIRPFRGRPLYLPKDRKHWPDPDNLAKHRERFEFGAA
;
A
#
# COMPACT_ATOMS: atom_id res chain seq x y z
N MET A 1 -17.08 13.98 37.36
CA MET A 1 -15.60 14.01 37.24
C MET A 1 -15.24 13.47 35.87
N PRO A 2 -14.30 14.06 35.11
CA PRO A 2 -13.86 13.43 33.87
C PRO A 2 -13.34 12.03 34.23
N ALA A 3 -13.82 11.00 33.54
CA ALA A 3 -13.37 9.63 33.77
C ALA A 3 -11.84 9.61 33.65
N ALA A 4 -11.16 9.07 34.65
CA ALA A 4 -9.70 8.99 34.62
C ALA A 4 -9.27 8.23 33.36
N LEU A 5 -8.33 8.80 32.60
CA LEU A 5 -7.85 8.19 31.36
C LEU A 5 -7.37 6.76 31.65
N PRO A 6 -7.85 5.72 30.93
CA PRO A 6 -7.38 4.36 31.11
C PRO A 6 -5.87 4.24 30.94
N ASP A 7 -5.25 3.30 31.66
CA ASP A 7 -3.78 3.16 31.67
C ASP A 7 -3.19 2.97 30.27
N TYR A 8 -3.87 2.19 29.42
CA TYR A 8 -3.46 1.91 28.05
C TYR A 8 -3.52 3.12 27.12
N LEU A 9 -4.27 4.16 27.47
CA LEU A 9 -4.29 5.43 26.74
C LEU A 9 -3.34 6.48 27.33
N ARG A 10 -2.62 6.21 28.42
CA ARG A 10 -1.63 7.13 29.02
C ARG A 10 -0.28 6.98 28.31
N LEU A 11 -0.12 7.68 27.20
CA LEU A 11 1.06 7.63 26.34
C LEU A 11 2.21 8.54 26.81
N ASN A 12 3.43 8.02 26.77
CA ASN A 12 4.66 8.80 26.96
C ASN A 12 4.90 9.74 25.77
N ARG A 13 5.01 11.06 26.04
CA ARG A 13 5.30 12.08 25.02
C ARG A 13 6.73 12.59 25.15
N ALA A 14 7.53 12.49 24.09
CA ALA A 14 8.82 13.17 24.00
C ALA A 14 8.60 14.69 24.11
N SER A 15 9.29 15.33 25.06
CA SER A 15 9.16 16.77 25.37
C SER A 15 7.71 17.24 25.63
N GLY A 16 6.79 16.34 26.01
CA GLY A 16 5.40 16.66 26.38
C GLY A 16 4.44 16.99 25.23
N LYS A 17 4.91 17.15 23.98
CA LYS A 17 4.09 17.68 22.86
C LYS A 17 3.92 16.75 21.66
N ALA A 18 4.74 15.71 21.49
CA ALA A 18 4.69 14.85 20.30
C ALA A 18 3.30 14.20 20.10
N PRO A 19 2.65 14.35 18.91
CA PRO A 19 1.31 13.83 18.65
C PRO A 19 1.27 12.45 17.98
N HIS A 20 2.43 11.88 17.59
CA HIS A 20 2.54 10.68 16.75
C HIS A 20 1.82 9.45 17.30
N LYS A 21 2.05 9.08 18.57
CA LYS A 21 1.44 7.89 19.18
C LYS A 21 -0.09 8.02 19.33
N PRO A 22 -0.62 9.16 19.85
CA PRO A 22 -2.07 9.41 19.83
C PRO A 22 -2.69 9.28 18.42
N ILE A 23 -2.06 9.86 17.40
CA ILE A 23 -2.54 9.77 16.01
C ILE A 23 -2.56 8.33 15.51
N LEU A 24 -1.50 7.56 15.80
CA LEU A 24 -1.47 6.15 15.44
C LEU A 24 -2.59 5.36 16.12
N LEU A 25 -2.90 5.61 17.39
CA LEU A 25 -4.03 4.94 18.05
C LEU A 25 -5.38 5.32 17.44
N LEU A 26 -5.58 6.59 17.04
CA LEU A 26 -6.79 6.99 16.30
C LEU A 26 -6.88 6.25 14.95
N ALA A 27 -5.77 6.15 14.23
CA ALA A 27 -5.69 5.42 12.96
C ALA A 27 -6.00 3.93 13.13
N VAL A 28 -5.46 3.27 14.17
CA VAL A 28 -5.74 1.86 14.48
C VAL A 28 -7.22 1.65 14.82
N LEU A 29 -7.80 2.50 15.68
CA LEU A 29 -9.23 2.44 16.02
C LEU A 29 -10.12 2.60 14.78
N ARG A 30 -9.73 3.49 13.86
CA ARG A 30 -10.44 3.70 12.59
C ARG A 30 -10.25 2.51 11.64
N ALA A 31 -9.07 1.91 11.61
CA ALA A 31 -8.79 0.72 10.78
C ALA A 31 -9.62 -0.51 11.20
N PHE A 32 -9.93 -0.66 12.49
CA PHE A 32 -10.93 -1.63 12.96
C PHE A 32 -12.34 -1.32 12.47
N ASP A 33 -12.75 -0.04 12.47
CA ASP A 33 -14.07 0.36 11.96
C ASP A 33 -14.21 0.12 10.45
N GLU A 34 -13.14 0.32 9.69
CA GLU A 34 -13.11 0.12 8.24
C GLU A 34 -12.83 -1.34 7.82
N GLY A 35 -12.59 -2.24 8.79
CA GLY A 35 -12.34 -3.66 8.54
C GLY A 35 -10.97 -3.96 7.93
N PHE A 36 -10.03 -3.02 7.97
CA PHE A 36 -8.63 -3.26 7.57
C PHE A 36 -7.87 -4.09 8.60
N ILE A 37 -8.33 -4.06 9.86
CA ILE A 37 -7.82 -4.91 10.94
C ILE A 37 -8.98 -5.77 11.43
N THR A 38 -8.83 -7.08 11.27
CA THR A 38 -9.86 -8.08 11.62
C THR A 38 -9.39 -9.07 12.69
N GLU A 39 -8.10 -9.06 13.00
CA GLU A 39 -7.45 -9.92 13.99
C GLU A 39 -6.47 -9.10 14.85
N ASN A 40 -6.01 -9.66 15.97
CA ASN A 40 -5.02 -9.02 16.84
C ASN A 40 -3.58 -9.09 16.27
N ARG A 41 -3.44 -8.69 15.00
CA ARG A 41 -2.20 -8.68 14.25
C ARG A 41 -2.21 -7.45 13.34
N ILE A 42 -1.75 -6.32 13.89
CA ILE A 42 -1.71 -5.05 13.16
C ILE A 42 -0.41 -4.97 12.38
N ARG A 43 -0.51 -4.98 11.04
CA ARG A 43 0.64 -4.80 10.15
C ARG A 43 0.78 -3.34 9.72
N PRO A 44 2.00 -2.86 9.43
CA PRO A 44 2.20 -1.59 8.76
C PRO A 44 1.71 -1.71 7.30
N SER A 45 0.48 -1.30 7.04
CA SER A 45 -0.14 -1.33 5.70
C SER A 45 -0.31 0.07 5.13
N ALA A 46 -0.55 0.15 3.81
CA ALA A 46 -0.82 1.43 3.14
C ALA A 46 -2.09 2.09 3.68
N GLU A 47 -3.13 1.30 3.97
CA GLU A 47 -4.39 1.80 4.54
C GLU A 47 -4.16 2.42 5.93
N LEU A 48 -3.34 1.78 6.77
CA LEU A 48 -3.04 2.30 8.09
C LEU A 48 -2.16 3.56 8.02
N VAL A 49 -1.20 3.61 7.08
CA VAL A 49 -0.41 4.82 6.79
C VAL A 49 -1.32 5.95 6.30
N ASN A 50 -2.27 5.66 5.41
CA ASN A 50 -3.23 6.63 4.88
C ASN A 50 -4.10 7.22 6.00
N LEU A 51 -4.65 6.39 6.89
CA LEU A 51 -5.41 6.83 8.04
C LEU A 51 -4.58 7.67 9.01
N PHE A 52 -3.33 7.26 9.27
CA PHE A 52 -2.40 8.02 10.10
C PHE A 52 -2.16 9.42 9.54
N ARG A 53 -1.87 9.52 8.23
CA ARG A 53 -1.63 10.81 7.56
C ARG A 53 -2.88 11.67 7.51
N GLY A 54 -4.04 11.07 7.24
CA GLY A 54 -5.32 11.79 7.26
C GLY A 54 -5.61 12.41 8.64
N TYR A 55 -5.39 11.67 9.73
CA TYR A 55 -5.52 12.23 11.09
C TYR A 55 -4.45 13.28 11.37
N TRP A 56 -3.23 13.07 10.88
CA TRP A 56 -2.15 14.04 11.02
C TRP A 56 -2.51 15.38 10.41
N ASP A 57 -2.91 15.38 9.14
CA ASP A 57 -3.27 16.59 8.39
C ASP A 57 -4.47 17.32 9.01
N ALA A 58 -5.38 16.58 9.64
CA ALA A 58 -6.57 17.15 10.26
C ALA A 58 -6.34 17.71 11.68
N LEU A 59 -5.32 17.23 12.41
CA LEU A 59 -5.15 17.51 13.85
C LEU A 59 -3.83 18.19 14.23
N VAL A 60 -2.82 18.18 13.36
CA VAL A 60 -1.49 18.71 13.68
C VAL A 60 -1.20 19.96 12.88
N GLU A 61 -0.78 21.02 13.57
CA GLU A 61 -0.30 22.25 12.94
C GLU A 61 0.97 22.00 12.12
N GLN A 62 0.93 22.46 10.86
CA GLN A 62 2.02 22.33 9.89
C GLN A 62 3.35 22.90 10.43
N GLY A 63 4.46 22.20 10.15
CA GLY A 63 5.81 22.65 10.51
C GLY A 63 6.28 22.35 11.93
N THR A 64 5.43 21.84 12.83
CA THR A 64 5.85 21.51 14.21
C THR A 64 6.59 20.17 14.30
N PHE A 65 6.10 19.17 13.58
CA PHE A 65 6.65 17.81 13.56
C PHE A 65 6.51 17.21 12.16
N GLN A 66 7.31 16.19 11.86
CA GLN A 66 7.14 15.40 10.62
C GLN A 66 6.24 14.17 10.84
N PRO A 67 5.33 13.85 9.91
CA PRO A 67 4.36 12.75 10.00
C PRO A 67 4.98 11.37 9.73
N ARG A 68 6.06 11.00 10.44
CA ARG A 68 6.72 9.70 10.25
C ARG A 68 5.91 8.60 10.95
N PHE A 69 5.12 7.82 10.22
CA PHE A 69 4.27 6.73 10.71
C PHE A 69 5.08 5.57 11.33
N PHE A 70 6.21 5.21 10.72
CA PHE A 70 6.99 4.04 11.16
C PHE A 70 7.56 4.19 12.58
N LEU A 71 7.77 5.43 13.03
CA LEU A 71 8.29 5.74 14.37
C LEU A 71 7.30 5.41 15.50
N PRO A 72 6.07 5.97 15.58
CA PRO A 72 5.13 5.60 16.61
C PRO A 72 4.76 4.11 16.54
N PHE A 73 4.71 3.51 15.35
CA PHE A 73 4.45 2.07 15.19
C PHE A 73 5.49 1.22 15.92
N TYR A 74 6.77 1.57 15.76
CA TYR A 74 7.86 0.90 16.43
C TYR A 74 7.95 1.22 17.94
N HIS A 75 7.77 2.49 18.32
CA HIS A 75 8.02 2.98 19.68
C HIS A 75 6.87 2.79 20.66
N LEU A 76 5.66 2.43 20.19
CA LEU A 76 4.54 2.07 21.08
C LEU A 76 4.88 0.89 22.00
N LYS A 77 5.80 0.00 21.60
CA LYS A 77 6.27 -1.12 22.46
C LYS A 77 6.96 -0.69 23.75
N ASN A 78 7.40 0.57 23.81
CA ASN A 78 8.08 1.14 24.98
C ASN A 78 7.09 1.78 25.97
N GLU A 79 5.78 1.73 25.70
CA GLU A 79 4.77 2.24 26.63
C GLU A 79 4.65 1.39 27.88
N ARG A 80 4.56 2.04 29.05
CA ARG A 80 4.48 1.35 30.36
C ARG A 80 3.24 0.48 30.48
N SER A 81 2.16 0.84 29.79
CA SER A 81 0.92 0.08 29.76
C SER A 81 1.05 -1.28 29.08
N LYS A 82 2.13 -1.52 28.32
CA LYS A 82 2.30 -2.70 27.46
C LYS A 82 1.10 -2.88 26.51
N LEU A 83 0.50 -1.76 26.08
CA LEU A 83 -0.60 -1.78 25.10
C LEU A 83 -0.19 -2.49 23.80
N TRP A 84 1.08 -2.40 23.43
CA TRP A 84 1.59 -2.77 22.11
C TRP A 84 2.79 -3.70 22.25
N THR A 85 2.67 -4.92 21.71
CA THR A 85 3.79 -5.87 21.61
C THR A 85 4.22 -5.93 20.15
N LEU A 86 5.48 -5.61 19.86
CA LEU A 86 6.02 -5.67 18.49
C LEU A 86 6.66 -7.03 18.24
N HIS A 87 6.21 -7.72 17.19
CA HIS A 87 6.73 -8.99 16.71
C HIS A 87 7.46 -8.75 15.37
N THR A 88 8.61 -9.41 15.18
CA THR A 88 9.45 -9.27 13.97
C THR A 88 10.18 -10.58 13.66
N LEU A 89 10.58 -10.79 12.41
CA LEU A 89 11.43 -11.92 12.04
C LEU A 89 12.86 -11.81 12.65
N PRO A 90 13.58 -12.94 12.79
CA PRO A 90 14.97 -12.94 13.24
C PRO A 90 15.87 -12.02 12.41
N GLY A 91 16.83 -11.36 13.06
CA GLY A 91 17.74 -10.41 12.39
C GLY A 91 17.29 -8.96 12.40
N PHE A 92 16.07 -8.67 12.89
CA PHE A 92 15.52 -7.31 12.97
C PHE A 92 16.41 -6.31 13.72
N GLN A 93 17.23 -6.76 14.67
CA GLN A 93 18.19 -5.90 15.37
C GLN A 93 19.12 -5.12 14.41
N HIS A 94 19.45 -5.69 13.25
CA HIS A 94 20.29 -5.04 12.23
C HIS A 94 19.57 -3.91 11.48
N ALA A 95 18.24 -3.89 11.53
CA ALA A 95 17.39 -2.84 10.96
C ALA A 95 17.31 -1.58 11.85
N THR A 96 17.82 -1.65 13.08
CA THR A 96 17.77 -0.54 14.04
C THR A 96 19.01 0.35 13.99
N THR A 97 18.86 1.60 14.43
CA THR A 97 19.95 2.55 14.64
C THR A 97 20.69 2.23 15.94
N ARG A 98 21.87 2.85 16.13
CA ARG A 98 22.61 2.78 17.41
C ARG A 98 21.79 3.27 18.61
N SER A 99 20.78 4.13 18.38
CA SER A 99 19.83 4.61 19.39
C SER A 99 18.63 3.67 19.60
N ASN A 100 18.69 2.43 19.10
CA ASN A 100 17.63 1.43 19.17
C ASN A 100 16.29 1.87 18.55
N SER A 101 16.33 2.79 17.56
CA SER A 101 15.16 3.20 16.77
C SER A 101 15.15 2.48 15.43
N ILE A 102 13.98 2.31 14.84
CA ILE A 102 13.86 1.83 13.46
C ILE A 102 14.28 2.92 12.46
N LYS A 103 14.86 2.51 11.32
CA LYS A 103 15.36 3.43 10.29
C LYS A 103 14.25 3.93 9.36
N SER A 104 13.31 3.07 9.00
CA SER A 104 12.35 3.38 7.95
C SER A 104 11.12 2.45 7.95
N LEU A 105 10.13 2.74 7.11
CA LEU A 105 8.95 1.89 6.95
C LEU A 105 9.31 0.61 6.20
N GLY A 106 10.16 0.70 5.17
CA GLY A 106 10.65 -0.46 4.42
C GLY A 106 11.33 -1.48 5.33
N ALA A 107 12.05 -1.02 6.36
CA ALA A 107 12.65 -1.88 7.36
C ALA A 107 11.63 -2.64 8.23
N LEU A 108 10.46 -2.06 8.53
CA LEU A 108 9.39 -2.79 9.23
C LEU A 108 8.79 -3.87 8.32
N ILE A 109 8.52 -3.52 7.06
CA ILE A 109 7.90 -4.43 6.08
C ILE A 109 8.83 -5.61 5.76
N ALA A 110 10.12 -5.35 5.54
CA ALA A 110 11.10 -6.37 5.15
C ALA A 110 11.28 -7.48 6.20
N PHE A 111 11.00 -7.19 7.47
CA PHE A 111 11.10 -8.14 8.57
C PHE A 111 9.74 -8.63 9.07
N ASP A 112 8.69 -8.51 8.25
CA ASP A 112 7.30 -8.88 8.55
C ASP A 112 6.88 -8.39 9.95
N ALA A 113 7.18 -7.12 10.25
CA ALA A 113 6.85 -6.55 11.55
C ALA A 113 5.34 -6.44 11.70
N TRP A 114 4.82 -6.86 12.85
CA TRP A 114 3.42 -6.69 13.22
C TRP A 114 3.29 -6.43 14.71
N ALA A 115 2.19 -5.82 15.10
CA ALA A 115 1.90 -5.52 16.49
C ALA A 115 0.70 -6.32 17.00
N GLU A 116 0.78 -6.68 18.26
CA GLU A 116 -0.29 -7.28 19.03
C GLU A 116 -0.74 -6.28 20.09
N ILE A 117 -2.04 -5.99 20.13
CA ILE A 117 -2.64 -5.20 21.19
C ILE A 117 -2.80 -6.06 22.44
N ARG A 118 -2.57 -5.47 23.62
CA ARG A 118 -2.82 -6.11 24.93
C ARG A 118 -4.20 -6.81 24.95
N PRO A 119 -4.31 -8.10 25.31
CA PRO A 119 -5.52 -8.89 25.08
C PRO A 119 -6.84 -8.34 25.66
N ASP A 120 -6.79 -7.72 26.85
CA ASP A 120 -7.94 -7.06 27.48
C ASP A 120 -8.43 -5.85 26.65
N VAL A 121 -7.49 -5.06 26.13
CA VAL A 121 -7.78 -3.89 25.28
C VAL A 121 -8.27 -4.33 23.91
N TYR A 122 -7.68 -5.38 23.32
CA TYR A 122 -8.15 -5.95 22.06
C TYR A 122 -9.60 -6.43 22.18
N THR A 123 -9.92 -7.19 23.24
CA THR A 123 -11.28 -7.67 23.53
C THR A 123 -12.27 -6.50 23.64
N ARG A 124 -11.87 -5.44 24.33
CA ARG A 124 -12.64 -4.19 24.42
C ARG A 124 -12.84 -3.55 23.05
N TRP A 125 -11.78 -3.44 22.24
CA TRP A 125 -11.82 -2.81 20.92
C TRP A 125 -12.53 -3.64 19.85
N LEU A 126 -12.95 -4.88 20.12
CA LEU A 126 -13.91 -5.58 19.26
C LEU A 126 -15.27 -4.87 19.22
N GLN A 127 -15.65 -4.17 20.30
CA GLN A 127 -16.91 -3.45 20.39
C GLN A 127 -16.78 -2.02 19.81
N ALA A 128 -17.61 -1.69 18.81
CA ALA A 128 -17.58 -0.39 18.14
C ALA A 128 -17.85 0.80 19.10
N GLU A 129 -18.72 0.61 20.09
CA GLU A 129 -19.02 1.59 21.13
C GLU A 129 -17.80 1.93 21.99
N HIS A 130 -16.97 0.94 22.33
CA HIS A 130 -15.77 1.15 23.11
C HIS A 130 -14.67 1.82 22.28
N ARG A 131 -14.55 1.49 20.99
CA ARG A 131 -13.66 2.21 20.08
C ARG A 131 -14.05 3.69 19.96
N ALA A 132 -15.35 3.97 19.86
CA ALA A 132 -15.85 5.35 19.82
C ALA A 132 -15.55 6.12 21.12
N ALA A 133 -15.78 5.50 22.28
CA ALA A 133 -15.47 6.11 23.57
C ALA A 133 -13.96 6.40 23.72
N ASP A 134 -13.11 5.43 23.37
CA ASP A 134 -11.66 5.57 23.49
C ASP A 134 -11.09 6.65 22.54
N ARG A 135 -11.66 6.81 21.33
CA ARG A 135 -11.33 7.96 20.45
C ARG A 135 -11.60 9.30 21.11
N LEU A 136 -12.76 9.46 21.77
CA LEU A 136 -13.09 10.71 22.45
C LEU A 136 -12.15 10.99 23.62
N LEU A 137 -11.74 9.96 24.36
CA LEU A 137 -10.74 10.10 25.43
C LEU A 137 -9.38 10.52 24.88
N ILE A 138 -8.93 9.93 23.77
CA ILE A 138 -7.69 10.34 23.09
C ILE A 138 -7.78 11.80 22.64
N MET A 139 -8.88 12.20 22.00
CA MET A 139 -9.09 13.58 21.55
C MET A 139 -9.06 14.57 22.71
N ALA A 140 -9.82 14.30 23.78
CA ALA A 140 -9.88 15.18 24.94
C ALA A 140 -8.52 15.34 25.64
N GLN A 141 -7.71 14.28 25.71
CA GLN A 141 -6.42 14.32 26.37
C GLN A 141 -5.31 14.94 25.51
N TYR A 142 -5.25 14.59 24.22
CA TYR A 142 -4.07 14.84 23.39
C TYR A 142 -4.26 15.97 22.37
N PHE A 143 -5.51 16.31 22.05
CA PHE A 143 -5.89 17.33 21.07
C PHE A 143 -6.98 18.26 21.63
N PRO A 144 -6.72 18.91 22.79
CA PRO A 144 -7.71 19.79 23.42
C PRO A 144 -8.06 20.96 22.49
N GLY A 145 -9.35 21.24 22.33
CA GLY A 145 -9.85 22.28 21.44
C GLY A 145 -10.06 21.84 19.99
N SER A 146 -9.56 20.65 19.60
CA SER A 146 -9.84 20.05 18.29
C SER A 146 -11.11 19.19 18.35
N THR A 147 -11.74 19.01 17.19
CA THR A 147 -12.87 18.08 17.05
C THR A 147 -12.44 16.83 16.32
N LEU A 148 -13.05 15.69 16.63
CA LEU A 148 -12.76 14.44 15.92
C LEU A 148 -13.21 14.58 14.45
N PRO A 149 -12.31 14.44 13.46
CA PRO A 149 -12.68 14.57 12.06
C PRO A 149 -13.69 13.50 11.66
N LYS A 150 -14.77 13.91 10.98
CA LYS A 150 -15.79 12.98 10.43
C LYS A 150 -15.28 12.29 9.16
N THR A 151 -14.48 13.00 8.39
CA THR A 151 -13.84 12.57 7.15
C THR A 151 -12.36 12.87 7.25
N LEU A 152 -11.55 12.01 6.67
CA LEU A 152 -10.10 12.21 6.57
C LEU A 152 -9.71 12.41 5.11
N PRO A 153 -8.67 13.22 4.83
CA PRO A 153 -7.99 13.18 3.54
C PRO A 153 -7.60 11.74 3.19
N ASP A 154 -7.81 11.35 1.94
CA ASP A 154 -7.48 10.03 1.41
C ASP A 154 -6.41 10.18 0.33
N GLN A 155 -5.16 10.07 0.76
CA GLN A 155 -3.99 10.26 -0.11
C GLN A 155 -3.90 9.15 -1.15
N ILE A 156 -4.34 7.91 -0.83
CA ILE A 156 -4.38 6.84 -1.83
C ILE A 156 -5.32 7.23 -2.97
N ARG A 157 -6.52 7.75 -2.65
CA ARG A 157 -7.48 8.19 -3.67
C ARG A 157 -6.98 9.39 -4.48
N GLU A 158 -6.26 10.31 -3.84
CA GLU A 158 -5.60 11.41 -4.56
C GLU A 158 -4.56 10.89 -5.55
N ILE A 159 -3.69 9.97 -5.12
CA ILE A 159 -2.68 9.34 -5.97
C ILE A 159 -3.34 8.55 -7.11
N GLU A 160 -4.45 7.85 -6.87
CA GLU A 160 -5.20 7.19 -7.96
C GLU A 160 -5.69 8.19 -9.00
N GLY A 161 -6.14 9.38 -8.56
CA GLY A 161 -6.49 10.47 -9.46
C GLY A 161 -5.31 10.89 -10.32
N GLN A 162 -4.11 11.00 -9.74
CA GLN A 162 -2.87 11.32 -10.46
C GLN A 162 -2.51 10.22 -11.47
N ILE A 163 -2.52 8.95 -11.02
CA ILE A 163 -2.24 7.77 -11.85
C ILE A 163 -3.19 7.71 -13.06
N GLU A 164 -4.47 8.06 -12.89
CA GLU A 164 -5.48 8.01 -13.95
C GLU A 164 -5.47 9.19 -14.92
N HIS A 165 -5.12 10.40 -14.46
CA HIS A 165 -5.36 11.63 -15.22
C HIS A 165 -4.08 12.37 -15.64
N ASP A 166 -2.95 12.13 -14.99
CA ASP A 166 -1.69 12.77 -15.41
C ASP A 166 -1.18 12.18 -16.72
N THR A 167 -0.47 12.99 -17.51
CA THR A 167 0.38 12.45 -18.58
C THR A 167 1.61 11.79 -17.96
N PRO A 168 2.22 10.78 -18.63
CA PRO A 168 3.45 10.14 -18.14
C PRO A 168 4.56 11.15 -17.82
N GLU A 169 4.74 12.17 -18.67
CA GLU A 169 5.78 13.19 -18.50
C GLU A 169 5.55 14.04 -17.25
N ALA A 170 4.30 14.47 -17.03
CA ALA A 170 3.94 15.27 -15.86
C ALA A 170 4.06 14.45 -14.57
N TYR A 171 3.66 13.17 -14.60
CA TYR A 171 3.77 12.26 -13.47
C TYR A 171 5.24 12.04 -13.08
N VAL A 172 6.09 11.68 -14.06
CA VAL A 172 7.52 11.43 -13.86
C VAL A 172 8.23 12.69 -13.36
N ALA A 173 7.97 13.85 -13.96
CA ALA A 173 8.56 15.12 -13.51
C ALA A 173 8.22 15.42 -12.04
N ARG A 174 7.01 15.12 -11.59
CA ARG A 174 6.61 15.25 -10.18
C ARG A 174 7.37 14.25 -9.29
N GLN A 175 7.58 13.01 -9.74
CA GLN A 175 8.31 12.02 -8.94
C GLN A 175 9.79 12.41 -8.75
N LEU A 176 10.44 12.93 -9.80
CA LEU A 176 11.85 13.30 -9.77
C LEU A 176 12.18 14.52 -8.88
N GLN A 177 11.18 15.32 -8.49
CA GLN A 177 11.36 16.49 -7.63
C GLN A 177 11.27 16.17 -6.12
N ARG A 178 11.09 14.90 -5.73
CA ARG A 178 10.82 14.49 -4.35
C ARG A 178 12.12 14.26 -3.55
N THR A 179 11.99 14.26 -2.21
CA THR A 179 13.12 14.08 -1.27
C THR A 179 13.12 12.69 -0.61
N GLN A 180 14.30 12.12 -0.38
CA GLN A 180 14.50 10.73 0.09
C GLN A 180 13.71 10.30 1.33
N GLU A 181 13.52 11.17 2.33
CA GLU A 181 12.80 10.79 3.57
C GLU A 181 11.27 10.78 3.38
N SER A 182 10.72 11.57 2.46
CA SER A 182 9.28 11.55 2.13
C SER A 182 8.92 10.38 1.22
N GLU A 183 9.91 9.79 0.55
CA GLU A 183 9.71 8.80 -0.50
C GLU A 183 9.11 7.50 -0.01
N GLU A 184 9.64 6.87 1.06
CA GLU A 184 9.27 5.49 1.40
C GLU A 184 7.78 5.30 1.74
N GLU A 185 7.23 6.12 2.63
CA GLU A 185 5.82 5.98 3.03
C GLU A 185 4.87 6.31 1.87
N GLU A 186 5.19 7.35 1.10
CA GLU A 186 4.43 7.66 -0.11
C GLU A 186 4.57 6.59 -1.19
N GLN A 187 5.72 5.91 -1.27
CA GLN A 187 5.92 4.80 -2.21
C GLN A 187 5.04 3.62 -1.83
N VAL A 188 4.87 3.36 -0.53
CA VAL A 188 3.90 2.37 -0.03
C VAL A 188 2.47 2.76 -0.43
N LEU A 189 2.11 4.03 -0.29
CA LEU A 189 0.80 4.54 -0.71
C LEU A 189 0.59 4.44 -2.23
N ARG A 190 1.59 4.83 -3.04
CA ARG A 190 1.57 4.72 -4.52
C ARG A 190 1.45 3.29 -4.99
N SER A 191 2.28 2.42 -4.44
CA SER A 191 2.23 1.00 -4.76
C SER A 191 0.86 0.42 -4.44
N ALA A 192 0.20 0.85 -3.34
CA ALA A 192 -1.18 0.46 -3.06
C ALA A 192 -2.19 1.06 -4.05
N ALA A 193 -2.08 2.34 -4.37
CA ALA A 193 -2.93 3.01 -5.36
C ALA A 193 -2.84 2.33 -6.74
N PHE A 194 -1.64 2.08 -7.26
CA PHE A 194 -1.41 1.40 -8.54
C PHE A 194 -1.98 -0.02 -8.53
N ARG A 195 -1.69 -0.80 -7.48
CA ARG A 195 -2.20 -2.18 -7.32
C ARG A 195 -3.72 -2.26 -7.17
N ARG A 196 -4.36 -1.18 -6.73
CA ARG A 196 -5.83 -1.10 -6.65
C ARG A 196 -6.42 -0.68 -7.99
N LYS A 197 -5.88 0.39 -8.58
CA LYS A 197 -6.45 1.06 -9.75
C LYS A 197 -6.31 0.27 -11.04
N ILE A 198 -5.15 -0.35 -11.29
CA ILE A 198 -4.94 -1.11 -12.54
C ILE A 198 -5.92 -2.29 -12.64
N PRO A 199 -6.02 -3.22 -11.66
CA PRO A 199 -7.00 -4.30 -11.73
C PRO A 199 -8.45 -3.80 -11.82
N GLU A 200 -8.80 -2.71 -11.12
CA GLU A 200 -10.14 -2.10 -11.19
C GLU A 200 -10.52 -1.73 -12.64
N LEU A 201 -9.62 -1.09 -13.39
CA LEU A 201 -9.86 -0.70 -14.79
C LEU A 201 -10.06 -1.88 -15.75
N TYR A 202 -9.43 -3.02 -15.42
CA TYR A 202 -9.62 -4.28 -16.14
C TYR A 202 -10.80 -5.11 -15.58
N GLY A 203 -11.57 -4.57 -14.62
CA GLY A 203 -12.69 -5.27 -13.99
C GLY A 203 -12.26 -6.48 -13.16
N TYR A 204 -11.07 -6.42 -12.55
CA TYR A 204 -10.44 -7.51 -11.81
C TYR A 204 -10.28 -8.79 -12.64
N ARG A 205 -9.90 -8.62 -13.90
CA ARG A 205 -9.68 -9.69 -14.87
C ARG A 205 -8.25 -9.67 -15.40
N CYS A 206 -7.64 -10.83 -15.54
CA CYS A 206 -6.36 -10.97 -16.22
C CYS A 206 -6.50 -10.62 -17.71
N ALA A 207 -5.69 -9.68 -18.18
CA ALA A 207 -5.65 -9.22 -19.57
C ALA A 207 -5.36 -10.36 -20.56
N VAL A 208 -4.61 -11.40 -20.17
CA VAL A 208 -4.23 -12.51 -21.05
C VAL A 208 -5.24 -13.66 -21.00
N THR A 209 -5.54 -14.15 -19.79
CA THR A 209 -6.30 -15.39 -19.63
C THR A 209 -7.80 -15.18 -19.49
N GLY A 210 -8.23 -13.96 -19.15
CA GLY A 210 -9.61 -13.70 -18.74
C GLY A 210 -9.94 -14.21 -17.33
N LEU A 211 -8.98 -14.78 -16.58
CA LEU A 211 -9.19 -15.22 -15.21
C LEU A 211 -9.72 -14.05 -14.36
N GLN A 212 -10.80 -14.30 -13.62
CA GLN A 212 -11.40 -13.36 -12.70
C GLN A 212 -11.83 -14.14 -11.45
N VAL A 213 -11.14 -13.90 -10.33
CA VAL A 213 -11.42 -14.54 -9.04
C VAL A 213 -11.46 -13.45 -7.99
N MET A 214 -12.61 -13.33 -7.32
CA MET A 214 -12.87 -12.29 -6.32
C MET A 214 -13.52 -12.92 -5.09
N HIS A 215 -13.13 -12.44 -3.92
CA HIS A 215 -13.73 -12.77 -2.64
C HIS A 215 -14.56 -11.59 -2.09
N GLN A 216 -15.54 -11.87 -1.24
CA GLN A 216 -16.44 -10.88 -0.64
C GLN A 216 -15.71 -9.77 0.15
N HIS A 217 -14.47 -10.02 0.59
CA HIS A 217 -13.65 -9.07 1.35
C HIS A 217 -12.58 -8.36 0.49
N LYS A 218 -12.91 -7.99 -0.75
CA LYS A 218 -12.03 -7.23 -1.68
C LYS A 218 -10.72 -7.92 -2.10
N ALA A 219 -10.46 -9.15 -1.67
CA ALA A 219 -9.35 -9.93 -2.18
C ALA A 219 -9.65 -10.40 -3.61
N ASN A 220 -8.68 -10.28 -4.50
CA ASN A 220 -8.74 -10.77 -5.86
C ASN A 220 -7.39 -11.37 -6.25
N LEU A 221 -7.35 -12.20 -7.29
CA LEU A 221 -6.11 -12.85 -7.75
C LEU A 221 -5.43 -12.10 -8.91
N ILE A 222 -5.71 -10.81 -9.09
CA ILE A 222 -5.17 -10.05 -10.22
C ILE A 222 -4.19 -9.00 -9.70
N ASP A 223 -2.97 -9.09 -10.21
CA ASP A 223 -1.90 -8.16 -9.91
C ASP A 223 -1.91 -7.01 -10.93
N ALA A 224 -1.51 -5.82 -10.46
CA ALA A 224 -1.02 -4.78 -11.34
C ALA A 224 0.44 -5.08 -11.68
N CYS A 225 0.76 -5.15 -12.96
CA CYS A 225 2.10 -5.32 -13.48
C CYS A 225 2.49 -4.03 -14.23
N HIS A 226 3.68 -3.51 -13.94
CA HIS A 226 4.28 -2.45 -14.72
C HIS A 226 4.84 -3.03 -16.02
N ILE A 227 4.54 -2.39 -17.15
CA ILE A 227 5.07 -2.81 -18.46
C ILE A 227 6.56 -2.48 -18.55
N VAL A 228 6.90 -1.23 -18.23
CA VAL A 228 8.27 -0.77 -17.99
C VAL A 228 8.45 -0.65 -16.48
N PRO A 229 9.48 -1.28 -15.87
CA PRO A 229 9.65 -1.24 -14.43
C PRO A 229 9.65 0.18 -13.88
N TRP A 230 9.03 0.37 -12.73
CA TRP A 230 9.01 1.66 -12.06
C TRP A 230 10.43 2.19 -11.76
N ALA A 231 11.36 1.31 -11.39
CA ALA A 231 12.74 1.70 -11.11
C ALA A 231 13.48 2.33 -12.32
N ASP A 232 13.01 2.04 -13.53
CA ASP A 232 13.59 2.55 -14.78
C ASP A 232 12.83 3.76 -15.33
N SER A 233 11.54 3.88 -15.03
CA SER A 233 10.63 4.86 -15.64
C SER A 233 10.10 5.93 -14.68
N TYR A 234 10.00 5.62 -13.38
CA TYR A 234 9.26 6.40 -12.37
C TYR A 234 7.79 6.66 -12.74
N ASP A 235 7.23 5.83 -13.63
CA ASP A 235 5.91 6.00 -14.21
C ASP A 235 4.91 4.98 -13.66
N ASP A 236 3.93 5.45 -12.89
CA ASP A 236 2.79 4.65 -12.42
C ASP A 236 1.49 4.99 -13.18
N THR A 237 1.55 5.74 -14.27
CA THR A 237 0.33 6.07 -15.04
C THR A 237 -0.31 4.83 -15.65
N ILE A 238 -1.61 4.91 -15.96
CA ILE A 238 -2.40 3.77 -16.42
C ILE A 238 -1.80 3.07 -17.64
N THR A 239 -1.22 3.84 -18.57
CA THR A 239 -0.72 3.31 -19.84
C THR A 239 0.59 2.53 -19.67
N ASN A 240 1.24 2.61 -18.49
CA ASN A 240 2.34 1.73 -18.09
C ASN A 240 1.86 0.52 -17.25
N GLY A 241 0.56 0.34 -17.06
CA GLY A 241 -0.02 -0.73 -16.24
C GLY A 241 -0.81 -1.77 -17.03
N ILE A 242 -0.64 -3.03 -16.64
CA ILE A 242 -1.45 -4.15 -17.14
C ILE A 242 -1.90 -5.07 -15.99
N ALA A 243 -3.15 -5.52 -16.03
CA ALA A 243 -3.70 -6.42 -15.03
C ALA A 243 -3.44 -7.89 -15.41
N LEU A 244 -2.65 -8.62 -14.62
CA LEU A 244 -2.26 -10.00 -14.91
C LEU A 244 -2.54 -10.92 -13.71
N CYS A 245 -2.89 -12.18 -13.97
CA CYS A 245 -2.88 -13.19 -12.91
C CYS A 245 -1.42 -13.55 -12.56
N PRO A 246 -1.12 -14.12 -11.38
CA PRO A 246 0.25 -14.24 -10.88
C PRO A 246 1.18 -15.05 -11.79
N ASN A 247 0.63 -16.05 -12.50
CA ASN A 247 1.39 -16.83 -13.47
C ASN A 247 1.77 -16.02 -14.71
N MET A 248 0.83 -15.21 -15.24
CA MET A 248 1.08 -14.38 -16.41
C MET A 248 1.94 -13.17 -16.07
N HIS A 249 1.76 -12.58 -14.89
CA HIS A 249 2.64 -11.54 -14.36
C HIS A 249 4.09 -12.02 -14.33
N ARG A 250 4.33 -13.18 -13.69
CA ARG A 250 5.65 -13.80 -13.64
C ARG A 250 6.20 -14.20 -15.01
N ALA A 251 5.36 -14.62 -15.94
CA ALA A 251 5.77 -14.95 -17.29
C ALA A 251 6.20 -13.70 -18.07
N PHE A 252 5.49 -12.58 -17.89
CA PHE A 252 5.79 -11.30 -18.49
C PHE A 252 7.12 -10.74 -17.95
N ASP A 253 7.28 -10.67 -16.63
CA ASP A 253 8.51 -10.18 -15.97
C ASP A 253 9.78 -10.97 -16.34
N ARG A 254 9.62 -12.20 -16.82
CA ARG A 254 10.72 -13.10 -17.22
C ARG A 254 10.93 -13.17 -18.73
N GLY A 255 10.21 -12.39 -19.53
CA GLY A 255 10.31 -12.44 -20.98
C GLY A 255 9.84 -13.77 -21.59
N LEU A 256 8.99 -14.53 -20.89
CA LEU A 256 8.36 -15.73 -21.47
C LEU A 256 7.21 -15.36 -22.40
N ILE A 257 6.59 -14.21 -22.13
CA ILE A 257 5.57 -13.58 -22.97
C ILE A 257 5.89 -12.10 -23.15
N SER A 258 5.35 -11.53 -24.22
CA SER A 258 5.30 -10.09 -24.44
C SER A 258 3.99 -9.74 -25.14
N ILE A 259 3.79 -8.48 -25.49
CA ILE A 259 2.55 -8.01 -26.13
C ILE A 259 2.93 -7.25 -27.40
N ALA A 260 2.26 -7.57 -28.50
CA ALA A 260 2.46 -6.91 -29.79
C ALA A 260 1.81 -5.52 -29.84
N ALA A 261 2.12 -4.73 -30.87
CA ALA A 261 1.56 -3.39 -31.04
C ALA A 261 0.04 -3.37 -31.28
N ASP A 262 -0.54 -4.48 -31.75
CA ASP A 262 -1.98 -4.69 -31.91
C ASP A 262 -2.65 -5.30 -30.66
N HIS A 263 -1.94 -5.30 -29.52
CA HIS A 263 -2.38 -5.86 -28.24
C HIS A 263 -2.72 -7.36 -28.29
N THR A 264 -2.04 -8.12 -29.15
CA THR A 264 -2.05 -9.59 -29.12
C THR A 264 -0.89 -10.15 -28.27
N LEU A 265 -1.10 -11.33 -27.68
CA LEU A 265 -0.07 -11.98 -26.87
C LEU A 265 1.04 -12.58 -27.75
N LEU A 266 2.29 -12.22 -27.47
CA LEU A 266 3.48 -12.89 -27.97
C LEU A 266 3.96 -13.91 -26.93
N VAL A 267 4.39 -15.08 -27.40
CA VAL A 267 4.97 -16.13 -26.56
C VAL A 267 6.34 -16.45 -27.10
N SER A 268 7.36 -16.51 -26.23
CA SER A 268 8.74 -16.80 -26.63
C SER A 268 8.83 -18.16 -27.33
N ASP A 269 9.58 -18.23 -28.43
CA ASP A 269 9.82 -19.50 -29.14
C ASP A 269 10.68 -20.48 -28.32
N HIS A 270 11.42 -19.97 -27.33
CA HIS A 270 12.20 -20.79 -26.40
C HIS A 270 11.39 -21.32 -25.22
N LEU A 271 10.09 -20.96 -25.11
CA LEU A 271 9.23 -21.49 -24.05
C LEU A 271 9.11 -23.00 -24.18
N LYS A 272 9.41 -23.73 -23.11
CA LYS A 272 9.14 -25.16 -22.95
C LYS A 272 8.06 -25.35 -21.89
N GLU A 273 6.96 -26.01 -22.27
CA GLU A 273 5.86 -26.37 -21.37
C GLU A 273 5.40 -27.81 -21.67
N ASN A 274 4.74 -28.42 -20.69
CA ASN A 274 4.10 -29.73 -20.81
C ASN A 274 2.65 -29.60 -21.33
N ASP A 275 1.97 -30.72 -21.52
CA ASP A 275 0.58 -30.78 -22.02
C ASP A 275 -0.49 -30.41 -20.97
N SER A 276 -0.15 -29.50 -20.04
CA SER A 276 -1.08 -29.02 -19.02
C SER A 276 -2.14 -28.09 -19.63
N THR A 277 -3.38 -28.18 -19.14
CA THR A 277 -4.45 -27.23 -19.48
C THR A 277 -4.17 -25.80 -18.99
N TYR A 278 -3.17 -25.63 -18.13
CA TYR A 278 -2.69 -24.32 -17.63
C TYR A 278 -1.52 -23.75 -18.45
N GLY A 279 -1.19 -24.35 -19.61
CA GLY A 279 -0.13 -23.88 -20.50
C GLY A 279 -0.34 -22.44 -21.00
N ILE A 280 0.75 -21.80 -21.42
CA ILE A 280 0.80 -20.43 -21.91
C ILE A 280 0.64 -20.39 -23.44
N ARG A 281 1.21 -21.36 -24.17
CA ARG A 281 1.15 -21.37 -25.65
C ARG A 281 -0.25 -21.29 -26.23
N PRO A 282 -1.32 -21.87 -25.63
CA PRO A 282 -2.67 -21.73 -26.16
C PRO A 282 -3.15 -20.28 -26.29
N PHE A 283 -2.55 -19.33 -25.55
CA PHE A 283 -2.87 -17.91 -25.61
C PHE A 283 -2.07 -17.14 -26.68
N ARG A 284 -1.08 -17.74 -27.34
CA ARG A 284 -0.27 -17.09 -28.38
C ARG A 284 -1.17 -16.52 -29.49
N GLY A 285 -0.94 -15.27 -29.85
CA GLY A 285 -1.68 -14.54 -30.89
C GLY A 285 -3.10 -14.15 -30.50
N ARG A 286 -3.57 -14.47 -29.29
CA ARG A 286 -4.90 -14.03 -28.84
C ARG A 286 -4.89 -12.54 -28.47
N PRO A 287 -5.97 -11.80 -28.76
CA PRO A 287 -6.11 -10.42 -28.30
C PRO A 287 -6.24 -10.39 -26.78
N LEU A 288 -5.70 -9.34 -26.16
CA LEU A 288 -5.86 -9.08 -24.73
C LEU A 288 -7.28 -8.60 -24.38
N TYR A 289 -7.71 -8.92 -23.17
CA TYR A 289 -8.85 -8.27 -22.50
C TYR A 289 -8.40 -6.90 -22.00
N LEU A 290 -8.71 -5.86 -22.74
CA LEU A 290 -8.33 -4.48 -22.43
C LEU A 290 -9.43 -3.73 -21.66
N PRO A 291 -9.10 -2.62 -20.98
CA PRO A 291 -10.09 -1.75 -20.36
C PRO A 291 -11.11 -1.22 -21.37
N LYS A 292 -12.31 -0.88 -20.89
CA LYS A 292 -13.41 -0.38 -21.74
C LYS A 292 -13.05 0.93 -22.46
N ASP A 293 -12.34 1.82 -21.77
CA ASP A 293 -11.90 3.10 -22.31
C ASP A 293 -10.52 2.93 -22.96
N ARG A 294 -10.39 3.35 -24.22
CA ARG A 294 -9.15 3.25 -25.00
C ARG A 294 -8.01 4.07 -24.42
N LYS A 295 -8.32 5.15 -23.69
CA LYS A 295 -7.28 5.98 -23.04
C LYS A 295 -6.55 5.23 -21.92
N HIS A 296 -7.12 4.13 -21.42
CA HIS A 296 -6.54 3.28 -20.38
C HIS A 296 -5.78 2.06 -20.94
N TRP A 297 -5.59 2.00 -22.26
CA TRP A 297 -4.87 0.88 -22.86
C TRP A 297 -3.36 1.03 -22.63
N PRO A 298 -2.62 -0.10 -22.54
CA PRO A 298 -1.17 -0.08 -22.56
C PRO A 298 -0.61 0.74 -23.72
N ASP A 299 0.33 1.63 -23.41
CA ASP A 299 0.99 2.47 -24.41
C ASP A 299 1.81 1.57 -25.36
N PRO A 300 1.63 1.68 -26.69
CA PRO A 300 2.45 0.96 -27.66
C PRO A 300 3.97 1.14 -27.45
N ASP A 301 4.43 2.30 -26.99
CA ASP A 301 5.84 2.57 -26.73
C ASP A 301 6.35 1.83 -25.49
N ASN A 302 5.53 1.75 -24.43
CA ASN A 302 5.86 0.93 -23.26
C ASN A 302 5.94 -0.55 -23.64
N LEU A 303 5.00 -1.04 -24.45
CA LEU A 303 5.03 -2.40 -24.97
C LEU A 303 6.27 -2.65 -25.86
N ALA A 304 6.68 -1.66 -26.67
CA ALA A 304 7.89 -1.74 -27.48
C ALA A 304 9.15 -1.86 -26.62
N LYS A 305 9.28 -1.04 -25.57
CA LYS A 305 10.40 -1.13 -24.61
C LYS A 305 10.45 -2.51 -23.93
N HIS A 306 9.31 -3.08 -23.56
CA HIS A 306 9.27 -4.42 -22.99
C HIS A 306 9.72 -5.49 -24.01
N ARG A 307 9.27 -5.40 -25.28
CA ARG A 307 9.73 -6.29 -26.35
C ARG A 307 11.23 -6.18 -26.59
N GLU A 308 11.77 -4.96 -26.65
CA GLU A 308 13.20 -4.70 -26.83
C GLU A 308 14.02 -5.31 -25.69
N ARG A 309 13.61 -5.07 -24.43
CA ARG A 309 14.28 -5.61 -23.23
C ARG A 309 14.45 -7.13 -23.25
N PHE A 310 13.49 -7.85 -23.83
CA PHE A 310 13.48 -9.31 -23.89
C PHE A 310 13.66 -9.86 -25.31
N GLU A 311 14.11 -9.02 -26.25
CA GLU A 311 14.46 -9.39 -27.63
C GLU A 311 13.30 -10.05 -28.43
N PHE A 312 12.05 -9.70 -28.12
CA PHE A 312 10.89 -10.18 -28.89
C PHE A 312 10.82 -9.50 -30.26
N GLY A 313 11.07 -10.27 -31.33
CA GLY A 313 11.05 -9.78 -32.71
C GLY A 313 12.41 -9.32 -33.25
N ALA A 314 13.49 -9.53 -32.49
CA ALA A 314 14.86 -9.46 -33.00
C ALA A 314 15.24 -10.81 -33.62
N ALA A 315 14.85 -11.02 -34.88
CA ALA A 315 15.32 -12.12 -35.73
C ALA A 315 15.49 -11.62 -37.17
#